data_AF-A0A7R7ENU4-F1
#
_entry.id   AF-A0A7R7ENU4-F1
#
_cell.length_a   1.000
_cell.length_b   1.000
_cell.length_c   1.000
_cell.angle_alpha   90.00
_cell.angle_beta   90.00
_cell.angle_gamma   90.00
#
_symmetry.space_group_name_H-M   'P 1'
#
loop_
_entity.id
_entity.type
_entity.pdbx_description
1 polymer ?
#
loop_
_entity_poly.entity_id
_entity_poly.type
_entity_poly.pdbx_seq_one_letter_code
_entity_poly.pdbx_strand_id
1 'polypeptide(L)'
;MGTLVISYDDLNDASHQAKNLAEKLGDYANELEHKVCRKVNEYSGERTQILYDADGFMRKKLEKLQQKKIDFTTLSSNIKTFELNCKTADNNVARFIKTITGDFKKAYKIKENVITNFFNYIGVAIGNYSNRD
;
A
#
# COMPACT_ATOMS: atom_id res chain seq x y z
N MET A 1 -5.53 25.17 5.58
CA MET A 1 -5.94 23.80 5.16
C MET A 1 -4.87 23.30 4.20
N GLY A 2 -4.33 22.09 4.42
CA GLY A 2 -3.39 21.47 3.49
C GLY A 2 -4.13 20.69 2.42
N THR A 3 -3.71 20.82 1.16
CA THR A 3 -4.21 19.99 0.07
C THR A 3 -3.46 18.66 0.08
N LEU A 4 -4.19 17.55 0.19
CA LEU A 4 -3.62 16.22 0.03
C LEU A 4 -3.71 15.84 -1.45
N VAL A 5 -2.55 15.75 -2.11
CA VAL A 5 -2.44 15.22 -3.48
C VAL A 5 -2.11 13.74 -3.38
N ILE A 6 -2.93 12.89 -4.01
CA ILE A 6 -2.79 11.43 -3.96
C ILE A 6 -2.37 10.93 -5.34
N SER A 7 -1.19 10.33 -5.40
CA SER A 7 -0.73 9.56 -6.56
C SER A 7 -1.06 8.09 -6.35
N TYR A 8 -2.00 7.57 -7.17
CA TYR A 8 -2.39 6.16 -7.10
C TYR A 8 -1.25 5.23 -7.54
N ASP A 9 -0.41 5.68 -8.46
CA ASP A 9 0.75 4.91 -8.93
C ASP A 9 1.79 4.78 -7.81
N ASP A 10 2.10 5.87 -7.09
CA ASP A 10 3.03 5.86 -5.96
C ASP A 10 2.53 4.98 -4.81
N LEU A 11 1.22 5.00 -4.52
CA LEU A 11 0.61 4.12 -3.52
C LEU A 11 0.74 2.64 -3.93
N ASN A 12 0.47 2.32 -5.19
CA ASN A 12 0.60 0.96 -5.68
C ASN A 12 2.05 0.48 -5.60
N ASP A 13 3.00 1.30 -6.05
CA ASP A 13 4.44 1.02 -5.96
C ASP A 13 4.90 0.83 -4.52
N ALA A 14 4.50 1.71 -3.61
CA ALA A 14 4.83 1.61 -2.19
C ALA A 14 4.28 0.31 -1.57
N SER A 15 3.03 -0.06 -1.89
CA SER A 15 2.45 -1.32 -1.45
C SER A 15 3.25 -2.52 -1.99
N HIS A 16 3.62 -2.51 -3.26
CA HIS A 16 4.40 -3.59 -3.88
C HIS A 16 5.80 -3.70 -3.27
N GLN A 17 6.48 -2.58 -3.03
CA GLN A 17 7.78 -2.57 -2.36
C GLN A 17 7.70 -3.12 -0.94
N ALA A 18 6.68 -2.73 -0.16
CA ALA A 18 6.45 -3.25 1.19
C ALA A 18 6.21 -4.77 1.17
N LYS A 19 5.40 -5.27 0.23
CA LYS A 19 5.17 -6.71 0.05
C LYS A 19 6.46 -7.46 -0.31
N ASN A 20 7.22 -6.97 -1.28
CA ASN A 20 8.47 -7.58 -1.71
C ASN A 20 9.51 -7.61 -0.57
N LEU A 21 9.55 -6.57 0.27
CA LEU A 21 10.41 -6.54 1.44
C LEU A 21 9.98 -7.57 2.50
N ALA A 22 8.68 -7.73 2.74
CA ALA A 22 8.16 -8.75 3.64
C ALA A 22 8.54 -10.18 3.17
N GLU A 23 8.45 -10.45 1.87
CA GLU A 23 8.89 -11.72 1.26
C GLU A 23 10.38 -11.96 1.49
N LYS A 24 11.24 -10.98 1.16
CA LYS A 24 12.69 -11.07 1.38
C LYS A 24 13.07 -11.28 2.85
N LEU A 25 12.37 -10.64 3.79
CA LEU A 25 12.58 -10.85 5.22
C LEU A 25 12.21 -12.27 5.64
N GLY A 26 11.15 -12.84 5.06
CA GLY A 26 10.75 -14.23 5.25
C GLY A 26 11.80 -15.21 4.72
N ASP A 27 12.28 -15.00 3.50
CA ASP A 27 13.30 -15.84 2.89
C ASP A 27 14.59 -15.81 3.71
N TYR A 28 15.03 -14.63 4.13
CA TYR A 28 16.22 -14.49 4.97
C TYR A 28 16.06 -15.15 6.34
N ALA A 29 14.87 -15.07 6.95
CA ALA A 29 14.59 -15.78 8.19
C ALA A 29 14.67 -17.31 8.00
N ASN A 30 14.05 -17.83 6.95
CA ASN A 30 14.11 -19.26 6.62
C ASN A 30 15.54 -19.72 6.36
N GLU A 31 16.34 -18.93 5.64
CA GLU A 31 17.75 -19.24 5.42
C GLU A 31 18.55 -19.26 6.74
N LEU A 32 18.33 -18.28 7.63
CA LEU A 32 19.00 -18.23 8.92
C LEU A 32 18.66 -19.45 9.79
N GLU A 33 17.39 -19.85 9.81
CA GLU A 33 16.91 -21.02 10.53
C GLU A 33 17.53 -22.31 9.99
N HIS A 34 17.47 -22.53 8.67
CA HIS A 34 17.96 -23.76 8.05
C HIS A 34 19.48 -23.85 7.98
N LYS A 35 20.19 -22.75 7.69
CA LYS A 35 21.64 -22.79 7.48
C LYS A 35 22.42 -22.66 8.77
N VAL A 36 21.89 -21.96 9.78
CA VAL A 36 22.66 -21.62 10.98
C VAL A 36 22.05 -22.24 12.23
N CYS A 37 20.78 -21.97 12.55
CA CYS A 37 20.15 -22.53 13.76
C CYS A 37 20.16 -24.05 13.75
N ARG A 38 19.80 -24.65 12.61
CA ARG A 38 19.80 -26.11 12.46
C ARG A 38 21.20 -26.71 12.64
N LYS A 39 22.24 -26.12 12.05
CA LYS A 39 23.63 -26.59 12.20
C LYS A 39 24.13 -26.48 13.65
N VAL A 40 23.77 -25.41 14.35
CA VAL A 40 24.11 -25.24 15.77
C VAL A 40 23.38 -26.25 16.65
N ASN A 41 22.16 -26.65 16.29
CA ASN A 41 21.40 -27.68 17.00
C ASN A 41 21.88 -29.10 16.69
N GLU A 42 22.30 -29.37 15.45
CA GLU A 42 22.81 -30.68 15.01
C GLU A 42 24.29 -30.91 15.36
N TYR A 43 24.97 -29.93 15.95
CA TYR A 43 26.36 -30.08 16.38
C TYR A 43 26.48 -31.16 17.45
N SER A 44 27.22 -32.23 17.12
CA SER A 44 27.37 -33.45 17.93
C SER A 44 28.55 -33.40 18.92
N GLY A 45 29.36 -32.34 18.90
CA GLY A 45 30.47 -32.14 19.84
C GLY A 45 30.01 -31.54 21.17
N GLU A 46 30.97 -31.34 22.07
CA GLU A 46 30.71 -30.70 23.36
C GLU A 46 30.13 -29.29 23.16
N ARG A 47 28.97 -29.05 23.77
CA ARG A 47 28.28 -27.75 23.68
C ARG A 47 28.92 -26.78 24.67
N THR A 48 29.64 -25.80 24.14
CA THR A 48 30.22 -24.72 24.92
C THR A 48 29.21 -23.60 25.17
N GLN A 49 29.47 -22.74 26.16
CA GLN A 49 28.64 -21.55 26.42
C GLN A 49 28.44 -20.68 25.17
N ILE A 50 29.46 -20.58 24.32
CA ILE A 50 29.42 -19.82 23.06
C ILE A 50 28.34 -20.37 22.11
N LEU A 51 28.16 -21.69 22.04
CA LEU A 51 27.12 -22.32 21.22
C LEU A 51 25.71 -22.03 21.76
N TYR A 52 25.54 -21.99 23.08
CA TYR A 52 24.27 -21.61 23.70
C TYR A 52 23.92 -20.15 23.45
N ASP A 53 24.88 -19.24 23.61
CA ASP A 53 24.69 -17.82 23.36
C ASP A 53 24.36 -17.57 21.88
N ALA A 54 25.06 -18.25 20.97
CA ALA A 54 24.79 -18.18 19.53
C ALA A 54 23.36 -18.62 19.17
N ASP A 55 22.88 -19.76 19.68
CA ASP A 55 21.49 -20.21 19.47
C ASP A 55 20.49 -19.17 19.99
N GLY A 56 20.73 -18.64 21.19
CA GLY A 56 19.89 -17.60 21.78
C GLY A 56 19.83 -16.31 20.95
N PHE A 57 20.97 -15.82 20.46
CA PHE A 57 21.02 -14.63 19.59
C PHE A 57 20.31 -14.86 18.26
N MET A 58 20.47 -16.04 17.67
CA MET A 58 19.83 -16.36 16.39
C MET A 58 18.31 -16.49 16.52
N ARG A 59 17.81 -17.15 17.57
CA ARG A 59 16.36 -17.23 17.84
C ARG A 59 15.74 -15.85 18.00
N LYS A 60 16.38 -14.96 18.78
CA LYS A 60 15.93 -13.56 18.91
C LYS A 60 15.96 -12.81 17.58
N LYS A 61 16.94 -13.09 16.72
CA LYS A 61 17.01 -12.49 15.39
C LYS A 61 15.90 -13.01 14.47
N LEU A 62 15.58 -14.31 14.52
CA LEU A 62 14.46 -14.91 13.78
C LEU A 62 13.13 -14.27 14.19
N GLU A 63 12.86 -14.15 15.49
CA GLU A 63 11.66 -13.49 16.00
C GLU A 63 11.54 -12.05 15.47
N LYS A 64 12.63 -11.28 15.50
CA LYS A 64 12.65 -9.91 14.96
C LYS A 64 12.39 -9.85 13.45
N LEU A 65 12.93 -10.79 12.68
CA LEU A 65 12.73 -10.85 11.23
C LEU A 65 11.29 -11.22 10.89
N GLN A 66 10.72 -12.20 11.60
CA GLN A 66 9.33 -12.60 11.45
C GLN A 66 8.37 -11.47 11.82
N GLN A 67 8.64 -10.74 12.92
CA GLN A 67 7.85 -9.57 13.28
C GLN A 67 7.91 -8.49 12.20
N LYS A 68 9.11 -8.16 11.70
CA LYS A 68 9.25 -7.17 10.62
C LYS A 68 8.51 -7.61 9.34
N LYS A 69 8.53 -8.90 9.00
CA LYS A 69 7.75 -9.44 7.87
C LYS A 69 6.25 -9.17 8.06
N ILE A 70 5.72 -9.41 9.26
CA ILE A 70 4.32 -9.13 9.60
C ILE A 70 4.02 -7.63 9.47
N ASP A 71 4.91 -6.77 9.98
CA ASP A 71 4.74 -5.31 9.95
C ASP A 71 4.69 -4.80 8.50
N PHE A 72 5.60 -5.26 7.62
CA PHE A 72 5.61 -4.86 6.20
C PHE A 72 4.44 -5.45 5.41
N THR A 73 3.97 -6.65 5.76
CA THR A 73 2.75 -7.23 5.17
C THR A 73 1.53 -6.39 5.54
N THR A 74 1.42 -5.99 6.81
CA THR A 74 0.37 -5.10 7.31
C THR A 74 0.43 -3.74 6.64
N LEU A 75 1.63 -3.16 6.49
CA LEU A 75 1.82 -1.90 5.77
C LEU A 75 1.32 -1.97 4.32
N SER A 76 1.69 -3.01 3.57
CA SER A 76 1.19 -3.21 2.20
C SER A 76 -0.34 -3.27 2.15
N SER A 77 -0.95 -4.03 3.06
CA SER A 77 -2.42 -4.15 3.14
C SER A 77 -3.10 -2.81 3.47
N ASN A 78 -2.53 -2.05 4.40
CA ASN A 78 -3.04 -0.74 4.80
C ASN A 78 -2.96 0.26 3.65
N ILE A 79 -1.85 0.27 2.89
CA ILE A 79 -1.70 1.13 1.71
C ILE A 79 -2.77 0.80 0.66
N LYS A 80 -3.02 -0.48 0.37
CA LYS A 80 -4.08 -0.89 -0.57
C LYS A 80 -5.49 -0.50 -0.09
N THR A 81 -5.74 -0.63 1.20
CA THR A 81 -7.01 -0.21 1.81
C THR A 81 -7.20 1.29 1.68
N PHE A 82 -6.15 2.06 1.96
CA PHE A 82 -6.15 3.51 1.80
C PHE A 82 -6.43 3.90 0.33
N GLU A 83 -5.73 3.29 -0.62
CA GLU A 83 -5.93 3.50 -2.06
C GLU A 83 -7.41 3.28 -2.48
N LEU A 84 -8.01 2.19 -2.01
CA LEU A 84 -9.42 1.86 -2.29
C LEU A 84 -10.38 2.90 -1.71
N ASN A 85 -10.11 3.37 -0.48
CA ASN A 85 -10.92 4.40 0.17
C ASN A 85 -10.85 5.72 -0.61
N CYS A 86 -9.66 6.11 -1.07
CA CYS A 86 -9.46 7.30 -1.91
C CYS A 86 -10.24 7.20 -3.23
N LYS A 87 -10.11 6.07 -3.95
CA LYS A 87 -10.87 5.83 -5.19
C LYS A 87 -12.38 5.89 -4.97
N THR A 88 -12.85 5.39 -3.82
CA THR A 88 -14.28 5.43 -3.46
C THR A 88 -14.75 6.86 -3.19
N ALA A 89 -13.96 7.63 -2.45
CA ALA A 89 -14.24 9.04 -2.19
C ALA A 89 -14.31 9.85 -3.50
N ASP A 90 -13.31 9.71 -4.37
CA ASP A 90 -13.27 10.39 -5.67
C ASP A 90 -14.48 10.06 -6.54
N ASN A 91 -14.87 8.78 -6.59
CA ASN A 91 -16.07 8.34 -7.32
C ASN A 91 -17.36 8.95 -6.74
N ASN A 92 -17.45 9.07 -5.42
CA ASN A 92 -18.60 9.68 -4.76
C ASN A 92 -18.67 11.18 -5.05
N VAL A 93 -17.54 11.90 -5.00
CA VAL A 93 -17.45 13.31 -5.38
C VAL A 93 -17.84 13.50 -6.85
N ALA A 94 -17.29 12.68 -7.76
CA ALA A 94 -17.61 12.74 -9.18
C ALA A 94 -19.11 12.49 -9.44
N ARG A 95 -19.73 11.53 -8.73
CA ARG A 95 -21.18 11.27 -8.83
C ARG A 95 -21.99 12.46 -8.32
N PHE A 96 -21.60 13.04 -7.19
CA PHE A 96 -22.27 14.21 -6.62
C PHE A 96 -22.21 15.43 -7.55
N ILE A 97 -21.04 15.72 -8.13
CA ILE A 97 -20.87 16.79 -9.12
C ILE A 97 -21.76 16.55 -10.35
N LYS A 98 -21.80 15.31 -10.87
CA LYS A 98 -22.68 14.95 -11.99
C LYS A 98 -24.16 15.17 -11.64
N THR A 99 -24.59 14.81 -10.43
CA THR A 99 -25.96 15.05 -9.96
C THR A 99 -26.28 16.54 -9.90
N ILE A 100 -25.46 17.34 -9.21
CA ILE A 100 -25.65 18.81 -9.13
C ILE A 100 -25.69 19.42 -10.53
N THR A 101 -24.79 19.00 -11.41
CA THR A 101 -24.73 19.53 -12.78
C THR A 101 -25.99 19.16 -13.58
N GLY A 102 -26.48 17.93 -13.42
CA GLY A 102 -27.75 17.49 -14.00
C GLY A 102 -28.95 18.28 -13.47
N ASP A 103 -29.01 18.50 -12.16
CA ASP A 103 -30.07 19.27 -11.51
C ASP A 103 -30.05 20.74 -11.94
N PHE A 104 -28.87 21.34 -12.04
CA PHE A 104 -28.69 22.68 -12.59
C PHE A 104 -29.20 22.75 -14.04
N LYS A 105 -28.77 21.84 -14.91
CA LYS A 105 -29.24 21.80 -16.31
C LYS A 105 -30.76 21.69 -16.41
N LYS A 106 -31.38 20.84 -15.57
CA LYS A 106 -32.85 20.69 -15.50
C LYS A 106 -33.53 21.97 -15.04
N ALA A 107 -33.05 22.59 -13.96
CA ALA A 107 -33.63 23.82 -13.40
C ALA A 107 -33.65 24.98 -14.42
N TYR A 108 -32.59 25.09 -15.22
CA TYR A 108 -32.42 26.16 -16.21
C TYR A 108 -32.83 25.76 -17.64
N LYS A 109 -33.48 24.60 -17.83
CA LYS A 109 -33.93 24.07 -19.15
C LYS A 109 -32.82 24.06 -20.21
N ILE A 110 -31.57 23.84 -19.79
CA ILE A 110 -30.42 23.80 -20.69
C ILE A 110 -30.46 22.45 -21.41
N LYS A 111 -30.78 22.47 -22.71
CA LYS A 111 -30.76 21.27 -23.56
C LYS A 111 -29.31 20.80 -23.77
N GLU A 112 -29.05 19.50 -23.68
CA GLU A 112 -27.74 18.94 -24.01
C GLU A 112 -27.38 19.25 -25.46
N ASN A 113 -26.24 19.91 -25.64
CA ASN A 113 -25.59 20.21 -26.91
C ASN A 113 -24.07 20.08 -26.73
N VAL A 114 -23.31 20.20 -27.82
CA VAL A 114 -21.84 20.03 -27.83
C VAL A 114 -21.15 20.91 -26.77
N ILE A 115 -21.66 22.13 -26.54
CA ILE A 115 -21.11 23.07 -25.55
C ILE A 115 -21.40 22.60 -24.12
N THR A 116 -22.58 22.04 -23.84
CA THR A 116 -22.89 21.51 -22.50
C THR A 116 -22.15 20.21 -22.17
N ASN A 117 -21.72 19.44 -23.18
CA ASN A 117 -20.82 18.30 -23.01
C ASN A 117 -19.37 18.74 -22.74
N PHE A 118 -18.92 19.85 -23.33
CA PHE A 118 -17.62 20.44 -23.03
C PHE A 118 -17.51 20.91 -21.58
N PHE A 119 -18.52 21.62 -21.04
CA PHE A 119 -18.53 22.02 -19.63
C PHE A 119 -18.65 20.83 -18.67
N ASN A 120 -19.42 19.80 -19.02
CA ASN A 120 -19.46 18.54 -18.26
C ASN A 120 -18.09 17.85 -18.26
N TYR A 121 -17.42 17.80 -19.42
CA TYR A 121 -16.09 17.23 -19.55
C TYR A 121 -15.08 18.03 -18.74
N ILE A 122 -15.06 19.36 -18.85
CA ILE A 122 -14.16 20.21 -18.08
C ILE A 122 -14.40 20.08 -16.58
N GLY A 123 -15.65 20.13 -16.12
CA GLY A 123 -15.97 20.03 -14.70
C GLY A 123 -15.62 18.68 -14.07
N VAL A 124 -15.57 17.60 -14.88
CA VAL A 124 -15.22 16.25 -14.43
C VAL A 124 -13.74 15.91 -14.69
N ALA A 125 -13.14 16.44 -15.76
CA ALA A 125 -11.79 16.10 -16.21
C ALA A 125 -10.73 17.05 -15.64
N ILE A 126 -10.98 18.37 -15.52
CA ILE A 126 -9.95 19.31 -15.01
C ILE A 126 -9.62 19.01 -13.55
N GLY A 127 -10.59 18.55 -12.75
CA GLY A 127 -10.34 18.12 -11.36
C GLY A 127 -9.44 16.87 -11.23
N ASN A 128 -9.35 16.05 -12.28
CA ASN A 128 -8.54 14.81 -12.27
C ASN A 128 -7.20 14.94 -13.01
N TYR A 129 -7.06 15.90 -13.93
CA TYR A 129 -5.83 16.11 -14.70
C TYR A 129 -4.87 17.14 -14.10
N SER A 130 -5.29 18.05 -13.22
CA SER A 130 -4.40 19.07 -12.64
C SER A 130 -3.47 18.56 -11.52
N ASN A 131 -3.45 17.25 -11.23
CA ASN A 131 -2.51 16.61 -10.30
C ASN A 131 -1.33 15.93 -11.04
N ARG A 132 -1.11 16.26 -12.31
CA ARG A 132 0.06 15.85 -13.09
C ARG A 132 0.80 17.10 -13.57
N ASP A 133 1.45 17.80 -12.65
CA ASP A 133 2.61 18.68 -12.89
C ASP A 133 3.37 18.89 -11.57
#